data_AF-A0A327K2I0-F1
#
_entry.id   AF-A0A327K2I0-F1
#
_cell.length_a   1.000
_cell.length_b   1.000
_cell.length_c   1.000
_cell.angle_alpha   90.00
_cell.angle_beta   90.00
_cell.angle_gamma   90.00
#
_symmetry.space_group_name_H-M   'P 1'
#
loop_
_entity.id
_entity.type
_entity.pdbx_description
1 polymer ?
#
loop_
_entity_poly.entity_id
_entity_poly.type
_entity_poly.pdbx_seq_one_letter_code
_entity_poly.pdbx_strand_id
1 'polypeptide(L)'
;QNAEEVINKLADKSQHLDRIAVVGGGYIGVELAEAFERLGKEVVLVDIVDTVLNGYYDKDFTQMMAKNLEDHNIRLALGQTVKAIEGDGKVE
;
A
#
# COMPACT_ATOMS: atom_id res chain seq x y z
N GLN A 1 1.26 14.83 -3.59
CA GLN A 1 0.10 14.13 -3.00
C GLN A 1 -0.57 15.07 -1.99
N ASN A 2 -1.89 14.95 -1.79
CA ASN A 2 -2.61 15.73 -0.77
C ASN A 2 -2.41 15.13 0.63
N ALA A 3 -1.15 15.12 1.10
CA ALA A 3 -0.78 14.44 2.34
C ALA A 3 -1.54 14.97 3.56
N GLU A 4 -1.77 16.29 3.62
CA GLU A 4 -2.52 16.93 4.71
C GLU A 4 -3.96 16.40 4.82
N GLU A 5 -4.65 16.26 3.69
CA GLU A 5 -6.01 15.71 3.66
C GLU A 5 -6.06 14.25 4.15
N VAL A 6 -5.08 13.44 3.74
CA VAL A 6 -4.97 12.03 4.15
C VAL A 6 -4.69 11.94 5.65
N ILE A 7 -3.78 12.76 6.18
CA ILE A 7 -3.47 12.81 7.62
C ILE A 7 -4.71 13.22 8.42
N ASN A 8 -5.44 14.24 7.96
CA ASN A 8 -6.66 14.69 8.64
C ASN A 8 -7.73 13.59 8.66
N LYS A 9 -7.92 12.87 7.54
CA LYS A 9 -8.84 11.72 7.45
C LYS A 9 -8.43 10.57 8.37
N LEU A 10 -7.14 10.26 8.47
CA LEU A 10 -6.63 9.22 9.35
C LEU A 10 -6.75 9.58 10.84
N ALA A 11 -6.63 10.86 11.18
CA ALA A 11 -6.77 11.34 12.56
C ALA A 11 -8.24 11.34 13.02
N ASP A 12 -9.19 11.49 12.09
CA ASP A 12 -10.62 11.41 12.38
C ASP A 12 -11.07 9.95 12.61
N LYS A 13 -11.09 9.55 13.88
CA LYS A 13 -11.50 8.20 14.30
C LYS A 13 -12.95 7.85 13.95
N SER A 14 -13.81 8.81 13.61
CA SER A 14 -15.19 8.54 13.19
C SER A 14 -15.30 7.93 11.79
N GLN A 15 -14.25 8.04 10.97
CA GLN A 15 -14.24 7.54 9.59
C GLN A 15 -14.05 6.02 9.48
N HIS A 16 -13.61 5.34 10.55
CA HIS A 16 -13.36 3.88 10.57
C HIS A 16 -12.50 3.38 9.38
N LEU A 17 -11.40 4.07 9.10
CA LEU A 17 -10.46 3.71 8.04
C LEU A 17 -9.52 2.60 8.51
N ASP A 18 -9.99 1.36 8.52
CA ASP A 18 -9.22 0.22 9.08
C ASP A 18 -8.40 -0.53 8.02
N ARG A 19 -8.84 -0.49 6.75
CA ARG A 19 -8.21 -1.18 5.62
C ARG A 19 -7.75 -0.19 4.58
N ILE A 20 -6.51 -0.35 4.09
CA ILE A 20 -5.90 0.53 3.10
C ILE A 20 -5.29 -0.29 1.97
N ALA A 21 -5.67 0.06 0.73
CA ALA A 21 -5.01 -0.43 -0.47
C ALA A 21 -4.06 0.65 -1.00
N VAL A 22 -2.79 0.28 -1.20
CA VAL A 22 -1.79 1.10 -1.89
C VAL A 22 -1.61 0.54 -3.30
N VAL A 23 -1.82 1.37 -4.32
CA VAL A 23 -1.69 0.97 -5.73
C VAL A 23 -0.40 1.53 -6.31
N GLY A 24 0.51 0.63 -6.69
CA GLY A 24 1.86 0.90 -7.17
C GLY A 24 2.92 0.58 -6.11
N GLY A 25 3.78 -0.39 -6.37
CA GLY A 25 4.89 -0.90 -5.56
C GLY A 25 6.25 -0.26 -5.88
N GLY A 26 6.26 0.97 -6.41
CA GLY A 26 7.46 1.80 -6.44
C GLY A 26 7.85 2.31 -5.05
N TYR A 27 8.94 3.07 -4.94
CA TYR A 27 9.46 3.51 -3.63
C TYR A 27 8.42 4.27 -2.78
N ILE A 28 7.62 5.15 -3.41
CA ILE A 28 6.56 5.89 -2.70
C ILE A 28 5.50 4.95 -2.14
N GLY A 29 5.07 3.95 -2.92
CA GLY A 29 4.04 3.03 -2.46
C GLY A 29 4.53 2.09 -1.36
N VAL A 30 5.80 1.69 -1.42
CA VAL A 30 6.45 0.93 -0.35
C VAL A 30 6.51 1.74 0.95
N GLU A 31 6.96 2.99 0.90
CA GLU A 31 6.99 3.87 2.08
C GLU A 31 5.59 4.14 2.66
N LEU A 32 4.59 4.36 1.80
CA LEU A 32 3.21 4.56 2.25
C LEU A 32 2.61 3.29 2.87
N ALA A 33 2.89 2.12 2.30
CA ALA A 33 2.43 0.84 2.85
C ALA A 33 2.99 0.61 4.26
N GLU A 34 4.28 0.86 4.46
CA GLU A 34 4.90 0.84 5.80
C GLU A 34 4.25 1.86 6.73
N ALA A 35 4.09 3.11 6.28
CA ALA A 35 3.53 4.18 7.10
C ALA A 35 2.10 3.87 7.58
N PHE A 36 1.25 3.31 6.71
CA PHE A 36 -0.11 2.92 7.08
C PHE A 36 -0.15 1.70 8.01
N GLU A 37 0.73 0.71 7.82
CA GLU A 37 0.82 -0.45 8.72
C GLU A 37 1.24 -0.01 10.12
N ARG A 38 2.23 0.89 10.23
CA ARG A 38 2.67 1.47 11.51
C ARG A 38 1.58 2.27 12.23
N LEU A 39 0.56 2.73 11.50
CA LEU A 39 -0.65 3.36 12.05
C LEU A 39 -1.72 2.33 12.44
N GLY A 40 -1.41 1.04 12.40
CA GLY A 40 -2.26 -0.08 12.79
C GLY A 40 -3.31 -0.44 11.74
N LYS A 41 -3.09 -0.11 10.47
CA LYS A 41 -4.05 -0.39 9.38
C LYS A 41 -3.75 -1.74 8.73
N GLU A 42 -4.79 -2.42 8.26
CA GLU A 42 -4.63 -3.59 7.40
C GLU A 42 -4.26 -3.11 5.98
N VAL A 43 -3.03 -3.38 5.55
CA VAL A 43 -2.49 -2.85 4.30
C VAL A 43 -2.35 -3.93 3.25
N VAL A 44 -2.80 -3.64 2.03
CA VAL A 44 -2.46 -4.38 0.81
C VAL A 44 -1.75 -3.47 -0.18
N LEU A 45 -0.59 -3.91 -0.68
CA LEU A 45 0.16 -3.26 -1.76
C LEU A 45 -0.11 -4.02 -3.07
N VAL A 46 -0.74 -3.34 -4.04
CA VAL A 46 -1.13 -3.89 -5.33
C VAL A 46 -0.24 -3.30 -6.41
N ASP A 47 0.36 -4.13 -7.26
CA ASP A 47 1.06 -3.67 -8.47
C ASP A 47 0.83 -4.65 -9.63
N ILE A 48 0.82 -4.12 -10.85
CA ILE A 48 0.74 -4.91 -12.09
C ILE A 48 2.02 -5.70 -12.36
N VAL A 49 3.17 -5.24 -11.85
CA VAL A 49 4.43 -5.99 -11.95
C VAL A 49 4.56 -7.02 -10.84
N ASP A 50 5.42 -8.03 -11.04
CA ASP A 50 5.60 -9.18 -10.16
C ASP A 50 6.57 -8.94 -8.98
N THR A 51 7.14 -7.73 -8.89
CA THR A 51 8.09 -7.36 -7.84
C THR A 51 7.89 -5.91 -7.39
N VAL A 52 8.09 -5.66 -6.09
CA VAL A 52 8.24 -4.29 -5.57
C VAL A 52 9.55 -3.68 -6.06
N LEU A 53 9.62 -2.36 -6.10
CA LEU A 53 10.80 -1.57 -6.50
C LEU A 53 11.36 -1.98 -7.87
N ASN A 54 10.49 -2.41 -8.78
CA ASN A 54 10.86 -2.77 -10.14
C ASN A 54 11.56 -1.59 -10.84
N GLY A 55 12.68 -1.89 -11.52
CA GLY A 55 13.51 -0.90 -12.20
C GLY A 55 14.44 -0.07 -11.30
N TYR A 56 14.40 -0.27 -9.97
CA TYR A 56 15.31 0.39 -9.03
C TYR A 56 16.41 -0.53 -8.50
N TYR A 57 16.09 -1.81 -8.26
CA TYR A 57 17.01 -2.78 -7.66
C TYR A 57 16.97 -4.13 -8.37
N ASP A 58 18.04 -4.91 -8.20
CA ASP A 58 18.10 -6.30 -8.66
C ASP A 58 17.17 -7.21 -7.85
N LYS A 59 16.82 -8.35 -8.44
CA LYS A 59 15.86 -9.32 -7.92
C LYS A 59 16.13 -9.72 -6.47
N ASP A 60 17.39 -9.91 -6.09
CA ASP A 60 17.72 -10.36 -4.73
C ASP A 60 17.31 -9.29 -3.69
N PHE A 61 17.51 -8.01 -4.00
CA PHE A 61 17.09 -6.91 -3.14
C PHE A 61 15.58 -6.72 -3.12
N THR A 62 14.93 -6.84 -4.28
CA THR A 62 13.47 -6.70 -4.32
C THR A 62 12.76 -7.86 -3.60
N GLN A 63 13.32 -9.08 -3.65
CA GLN A 63 12.85 -10.22 -2.87
C GLN A 63 13.06 -10.02 -1.36
N MET A 64 14.22 -9.49 -0.95
CA MET A 64 14.45 -9.13 0.44
C MET A 64 13.44 -8.09 0.94
N MET A 65 13.16 -7.06 0.13
CA MET A 65 12.17 -6.05 0.47
C MET A 65 10.75 -6.62 0.51
N ALA A 66 10.35 -7.42 -0.48
CA ALA A 66 9.05 -8.07 -0.51
C ALA A 66 8.83 -8.91 0.75
N LYS A 67 9.82 -9.75 1.11
CA LYS A 67 9.79 -10.52 2.35
C LYS A 67 9.69 -9.64 3.59
N ASN A 68 10.44 -8.54 3.65
CA ASN A 68 10.39 -7.61 4.78
C ASN A 68 8.98 -6.99 4.94
N LEU A 69 8.31 -6.63 3.85
CA LEU A 69 6.94 -6.11 3.89
C LEU A 69 5.95 -7.18 4.41
N GLU A 70 6.05 -8.42 3.89
CA GLU A 70 5.18 -9.52 4.33
C GLU A 70 5.41 -9.91 5.80
N ASP A 71 6.67 -9.91 6.26
CA ASP A 71 7.04 -10.16 7.67
C ASP A 71 6.47 -9.09 8.62
N HIS A 72 6.12 -7.91 8.10
CA HIS A 72 5.45 -6.82 8.81
C HIS A 72 3.96 -6.69 8.42
N ASN A 73 3.29 -7.79 8.09
CA ASN A 73 1.85 -7.87 7.86
C ASN A 73 1.30 -7.06 6.66
N ILE A 74 2.16 -6.58 5.77
CA ILE A 74 1.74 -5.92 4.54
C ILE A 74 1.49 -6.99 3.49
N ARG A 75 0.22 -7.13 3.06
CA ARG A 75 -0.14 -8.10 2.02
C ARG A 75 0.34 -7.61 0.66
N LEU A 76 1.03 -8.47 -0.09
CA LEU A 76 1.46 -8.17 -1.45
C LEU A 76 0.50 -8.80 -2.47
N ALA A 77 -0.01 -7.98 -3.38
CA ALA A 77 -0.86 -8.36 -4.50
C ALA A 77 -0.16 -7.96 -5.82
N LEU A 78 0.98 -8.60 -6.07
CA LEU A 78 1.83 -8.36 -7.23
C LEU A 78 1.33 -9.13 -8.46
N GLY A 79 1.64 -8.66 -9.65
CA GLY A 79 1.14 -9.21 -10.91
C GLY A 79 -0.35 -8.95 -11.14
N GLN A 80 -0.96 -7.99 -10.45
CA GLN A 80 -2.39 -7.73 -10.46
C GLN A 80 -2.71 -6.32 -10.97
N THR A 81 -3.56 -6.24 -12.01
CA THR A 81 -4.04 -4.96 -12.53
C THR A 81 -5.30 -4.53 -11.78
N VAL A 82 -5.24 -3.38 -11.09
CA VAL A 82 -6.44 -2.72 -10.57
C VAL A 82 -7.35 -2.33 -11.74
N LYS A 83 -8.63 -2.73 -11.70
CA LYS A 83 -9.60 -2.47 -12.76
C LYS A 83 -10.54 -1.31 -12.46
N ALA A 84 -10.94 -1.19 -11.20
CA ALA A 84 -11.86 -0.16 -10.73
C ALA A 84 -11.63 0.09 -9.23
N ILE A 85 -12.10 1.25 -8.78
CA ILE A 85 -12.32 1.58 -7.37
C ILE A 85 -13.82 1.88 -7.28
N GLU A 86 -14.53 1.15 -6.44
CA GLU A 86 -16.00 1.19 -6.38
C GLU A 86 -16.47 1.67 -5.00
N GLY A 87 -17.73 2.10 -4.95
CA GLY A 87 -18.45 2.50 -3.74
C GLY A 87 -19.39 3.68 -3.98
N ASP A 88 -20.33 3.89 -3.05
CA ASP A 88 -21.34 4.96 -3.13
C ASP A 88 -20.88 6.20 -2.35
N GLY A 89 -20.33 7.19 -3.08
CA GLY A 89 -19.80 8.44 -2.51
C GLY A 89 -18.46 8.32 -1.76
N LYS A 90 -18.02 7.10 -1.43
CA LYS A 90 -16.71 6.76 -0.85
C LYS A 90 -16.28 5.35 -1.27
N VAL A 91 -15.02 4.98 -1.04
CA VAL A 91 -14.49 3.63 -1.31
C VAL A 91 -15.12 2.59 -0.38
N GLU A 92 -15.53 1.43 -0.91
CA GLU A 92 -16.06 0.27 -0.18
C GLU A 92 -15.34 -1.04 -0.52
#